data_AF-C7ZMB9-F1
#
_entry.id   AF-C7ZMB9-F1
#
_cell.length_a   1.000
_cell.length_b   1.000
_cell.length_c   1.000
_cell.angle_alpha   90.00
_cell.angle_beta   90.00
_cell.angle_gamma   90.00
#
_symmetry.space_group_name_H-M   'P 1'
#
loop_
_entity.id
_entity.type
_entity.pdbx_description
1 polymer ?
#
loop_
_entity_poly.entity_id
_entity_poly.type
_entity_poly.pdbx_seq_one_letter_code
_entity_poly.pdbx_strand_id
1 'polypeptide(L)'
;MIAIELYTIALERSTRLDLPIEHNEVPHCMARLLDTDRAACEGWLQEMNFLRLGEAEDDEVWERIKRNWIGYLSATSPTPDAALAPNRKVVQFRSGGEDEDEDEDAREQRRSLVGFIAYSQDEGTLEEMGMRLTESQIDDILDIEQEVWQVDLKVIARRREKGGFEGVWGRIQLLLMKALRKAKSTPRNNPLMWWIAVLARSAISENDGDRDFISRGRFHKNPMPMDVDLGERLRAIVHYSKVLVLDDAFSTWPEESGWMMEVQSRLNMVSIEWINDEGGSRPDGPPGDGGPVYSTDAWQSVVAHIAEHTKKYLGGKQRTAIYRLRMLANAMG
;
A
#
# COMPACT_ATOMS: atom_id res chain seq x y z
N MET A 1 22.09 -24.92 6.28
CA MET A 1 22.10 -25.86 5.13
C MET A 1 20.68 -26.32 4.77
N ILE A 2 19.88 -26.83 5.71
CA ILE A 2 18.48 -27.29 5.46
C ILE A 2 17.54 -26.18 4.95
N ALA A 3 17.66 -24.94 5.45
CA ALA A 3 16.80 -23.82 5.02
C ALA A 3 17.04 -23.35 3.58
N ILE A 4 18.26 -23.52 3.04
CA ILE A 4 18.61 -23.11 1.67
C ILE A 4 18.03 -24.10 0.66
N GLU A 5 18.11 -25.41 0.93
CA GLU A 5 17.51 -26.44 0.07
C GLU A 5 15.98 -26.34 0.05
N LEU A 6 15.34 -26.08 1.20
CA LEU A 6 13.89 -25.83 1.25
C LEU A 6 13.49 -24.58 0.47
N TYR A 7 14.30 -23.51 0.51
CA TYR A 7 14.10 -22.30 -0.30
C TYR A 7 14.25 -22.59 -1.81
N THR A 8 15.30 -23.29 -2.23
CA THR A 8 15.49 -23.62 -3.65
C THR A 8 14.35 -24.47 -4.18
N ILE A 9 13.86 -25.42 -3.39
CA ILE A 9 12.69 -26.25 -3.72
C ILE A 9 11.40 -25.41 -3.76
N ALA A 10 11.21 -24.48 -2.82
CA ALA A 10 10.09 -23.55 -2.81
C ALA A 10 10.08 -22.62 -4.04
N LEU A 11 11.24 -22.02 -4.36
CA LEU A 11 11.41 -21.14 -5.51
C LEU A 11 11.20 -21.90 -6.83
N GLU A 12 11.80 -23.08 -6.98
CA GLU A 12 11.65 -23.93 -8.18
C GLU A 12 10.21 -24.43 -8.36
N ARG A 13 9.50 -24.76 -7.27
CA ARG A 13 8.07 -25.12 -7.31
C ARG A 13 7.18 -23.91 -7.56
N SER A 14 7.58 -22.72 -7.12
CA SER A 14 6.83 -21.47 -7.32
C SER A 14 6.94 -20.88 -8.70
N THR A 15 7.93 -21.30 -9.49
CA THR A 15 8.19 -20.78 -10.83
C THR A 15 7.74 -21.72 -11.95
N ARG A 16 7.26 -22.93 -11.63
CA ARG A 16 6.73 -23.92 -12.59
C ARG A 16 5.23 -23.70 -12.88
N LEU A 17 4.90 -23.45 -14.14
CA LEU A 17 3.53 -23.20 -14.63
C LEU A 17 2.63 -24.45 -14.68
N ASP A 18 3.20 -25.65 -14.79
CA ASP A 18 2.48 -26.85 -15.24
C ASP A 18 2.12 -27.86 -14.12
N LEU A 19 2.19 -27.45 -12.85
CA LEU A 19 1.79 -28.33 -11.75
C LEU A 19 0.26 -28.29 -11.58
N PRO A 20 -0.42 -29.45 -11.45
CA PRO A 20 -1.87 -29.50 -11.24
C PRO A 20 -2.25 -28.67 -10.02
N ILE A 21 -3.14 -27.71 -10.22
CA ILE A 21 -3.69 -26.90 -9.14
C ILE A 21 -4.67 -27.84 -8.40
N GLU A 22 -4.48 -28.05 -7.10
CA GLU A 22 -5.27 -29.04 -6.32
C GLU A 22 -6.77 -28.68 -6.25
N HIS A 23 -7.12 -27.49 -6.70
CA HIS A 23 -8.47 -27.02 -6.93
C HIS A 23 -8.55 -26.50 -8.36
N ASN A 24 -9.72 -26.60 -9.01
CA ASN A 24 -9.98 -26.13 -10.39
C ASN A 24 -9.87 -24.58 -10.51
N GLU A 25 -8.75 -24.00 -10.10
CA GLU A 25 -8.52 -22.57 -10.03
C GLU A 25 -8.00 -22.10 -11.38
N VAL A 26 -8.65 -21.07 -11.93
CA VAL A 26 -8.15 -20.39 -13.11
C VAL A 26 -6.89 -19.63 -12.69
N PRO A 27 -5.74 -19.82 -13.37
CA PRO A 27 -4.55 -19.03 -13.12
C PRO A 27 -4.87 -17.53 -13.16
N HIS A 28 -4.62 -16.81 -12.06
CA HIS A 28 -4.66 -15.35 -12.09
C HIS A 28 -3.41 -14.82 -12.76
N CYS A 29 -3.46 -14.75 -14.09
CA CYS A 29 -2.46 -14.09 -14.89
C CYS A 29 -2.80 -12.59 -14.94
N MET A 30 -2.02 -11.77 -14.23
CA MET A 30 -1.97 -10.33 -14.49
C MET A 30 -1.62 -10.12 -15.96
N ALA A 31 -2.31 -9.19 -16.62
CA ALA A 31 -1.98 -8.83 -17.99
C ALA A 31 -0.52 -8.35 -18.06
N ARG A 32 0.19 -8.77 -19.11
CA ARG A 32 1.55 -8.26 -19.35
C ARG A 32 1.46 -6.74 -19.52
N LEU A 33 2.37 -6.02 -18.86
CA LEU A 33 2.54 -4.57 -19.09
C LEU A 33 2.70 -4.29 -20.58
N LEU A 34 2.12 -3.17 -21.04
CA LEU A 34 2.42 -2.65 -22.37
C LEU A 34 3.93 -2.36 -22.46
N ASP A 35 4.52 -2.53 -23.64
CA ASP A 35 5.97 -2.34 -23.81
C ASP A 35 6.40 -0.90 -23.46
N THR A 36 5.51 0.09 -23.62
CA THR A 36 5.72 1.48 -23.19
C THR A 36 5.84 1.61 -21.67
N ASP A 37 4.95 0.97 -20.93
CA ASP A 37 4.89 1.07 -19.46
C ASP A 37 6.03 0.28 -18.84
N ARG A 38 6.40 -0.82 -19.48
CA ARG A 38 7.62 -1.57 -19.17
C ARG A 38 8.86 -0.71 -19.33
N ALA A 39 9.03 -0.05 -20.47
CA ALA A 39 10.17 0.84 -20.71
C ALA A 39 10.20 2.01 -19.70
N ALA A 40 9.04 2.53 -19.31
CA ALA A 40 8.94 3.54 -18.26
C ALA A 40 9.44 3.02 -16.91
N CYS A 41 9.04 1.80 -16.52
CA CYS A 41 9.51 1.15 -15.29
C CYS A 41 11.02 0.88 -15.31
N GLU A 42 11.54 0.34 -16.42
CA GLU A 42 12.97 0.08 -16.61
C GLU A 42 13.81 1.36 -16.49
N GLY A 43 13.40 2.41 -17.21
CA GLY A 43 14.05 3.72 -17.16
C GLY A 43 14.01 4.33 -15.76
N TRP A 44 12.90 4.16 -15.04
CA TRP A 44 12.76 4.66 -13.68
C TRP A 44 13.63 3.90 -12.67
N LEU A 45 13.71 2.56 -12.75
CA LEU A 45 14.61 1.76 -11.92
C LEU A 45 16.09 2.11 -12.19
N GLN A 46 16.43 2.40 -13.45
CA GLN A 46 17.75 2.90 -13.83
C GLN A 46 18.03 4.27 -13.20
N GLU A 47 17.08 5.21 -13.26
CA GLU A 47 17.22 6.53 -12.63
C GLU A 47 17.33 6.43 -11.10
N MET A 48 16.60 5.49 -10.48
CA MET A 48 16.64 5.26 -9.03
C MET A 48 17.92 4.54 -8.57
N ASN A 49 18.66 3.92 -9.50
CA ASN A 49 19.84 3.10 -9.22
C ASN A 49 19.55 1.99 -8.19
N PHE A 50 18.47 1.24 -8.42
CA PHE A 50 18.00 0.18 -7.53
C PHE A 50 17.15 -0.85 -8.29
N LEU A 51 17.38 -2.15 -8.07
CA LEU A 51 16.65 -3.27 -8.68
C LEU A 51 16.68 -3.29 -10.22
N ARG A 52 17.78 -2.85 -10.83
CA ARG A 52 17.95 -2.84 -12.29
C ARG A 52 18.03 -4.26 -12.87
N LEU A 53 17.48 -4.46 -14.06
CA LEU A 53 17.49 -5.76 -14.75
C LEU A 53 18.89 -6.10 -15.28
N GLY A 54 19.37 -7.31 -14.96
CA GLY A 54 20.65 -7.84 -15.45
C GLY A 54 21.89 -7.35 -14.68
N GLU A 55 21.70 -6.59 -13.61
CA GLU A 55 22.77 -6.15 -12.73
C GLU A 55 22.92 -7.13 -11.58
N ALA A 56 24.05 -7.84 -11.50
CA ALA A 56 24.25 -8.96 -10.57
C ALA A 56 23.96 -8.61 -9.09
N GLU A 57 24.39 -7.43 -8.63
CA GLU A 57 24.12 -6.97 -7.27
C GLU A 57 22.62 -6.74 -7.01
N ASP A 58 21.92 -6.14 -7.98
CA ASP A 58 20.49 -5.84 -7.87
C ASP A 58 19.64 -7.13 -8.00
N ASP A 59 20.09 -8.10 -8.81
CA ASP A 59 19.47 -9.41 -8.92
C ASP A 59 19.62 -10.22 -7.61
N GLU A 60 20.76 -10.11 -6.91
CA GLU A 60 20.95 -10.73 -5.60
C GLU A 60 20.03 -10.13 -4.53
N VAL A 61 19.86 -8.79 -4.55
CA VAL A 61 18.88 -8.08 -3.69
C VAL A 61 17.46 -8.51 -4.04
N TRP A 62 17.14 -8.67 -5.33
CA TRP A 62 15.83 -9.15 -5.78
C TRP A 62 15.51 -10.55 -5.27
N GLU A 63 16.47 -11.48 -5.32
CA GLU A 63 16.30 -12.82 -4.76
C GLU A 63 16.05 -12.78 -3.25
N ARG A 64 16.72 -11.90 -2.50
CA ARG A 64 16.48 -11.71 -1.06
C ARG A 64 15.05 -11.23 -0.78
N ILE A 65 14.57 -10.26 -1.57
CA ILE A 65 13.20 -9.76 -1.49
C ILE A 65 12.20 -10.89 -1.74
N LYS A 66 12.41 -11.71 -2.78
CA LYS A 66 11.54 -12.85 -3.07
C LYS A 66 11.48 -13.85 -1.91
N ARG A 67 12.61 -14.23 -1.30
CA ARG A 67 12.57 -15.17 -0.15
C ARG A 67 11.85 -14.59 1.04
N ASN A 68 12.11 -13.33 1.37
CA ASN A 68 11.47 -12.70 2.52
C ASN A 68 9.99 -12.52 2.29
N TRP A 69 9.58 -12.20 1.06
CA TRP A 69 8.17 -12.18 0.69
C TRP A 69 7.52 -13.55 0.88
N ILE A 70 8.16 -14.64 0.45
CA ILE A 70 7.67 -16.00 0.73
C ILE A 70 7.58 -16.26 2.24
N GLY A 71 8.64 -15.97 2.99
CA GLY A 71 8.68 -16.18 4.45
C GLY A 71 7.57 -15.43 5.17
N TYR A 72 7.37 -14.16 4.82
CA TYR A 72 6.27 -13.33 5.29
C TYR A 72 4.89 -13.91 4.95
N LEU A 73 4.68 -14.34 3.71
CA LEU A 73 3.42 -14.96 3.29
C LEU A 73 3.16 -16.28 4.03
N SER A 74 4.19 -17.11 4.24
CA SER A 74 4.09 -18.34 5.02
C SER A 74 3.78 -18.06 6.49
N ALA A 75 4.43 -17.07 7.10
CA ALA A 75 4.20 -16.66 8.49
C ALA A 75 2.81 -16.06 8.72
N THR A 76 2.21 -15.48 7.68
CA THR A 76 0.86 -14.88 7.70
C THR A 76 -0.21 -15.80 7.09
N SER A 77 0.16 -17.04 6.74
CA SER A 77 -0.74 -18.08 6.23
C SER A 77 -1.34 -18.89 7.39
N PRO A 78 -2.63 -19.27 7.31
CA PRO A 78 -3.28 -20.19 8.26
C PRO A 78 -2.66 -21.59 8.24
N THR A 79 -2.11 -21.98 7.08
CA THR A 79 -1.37 -23.22 6.87
C THR A 79 0.04 -22.83 6.43
N PRO A 80 1.01 -22.73 7.35
CA PRO A 80 2.37 -22.34 6.99
C PRO A 80 3.03 -23.45 6.17
N ASP A 81 3.19 -23.23 4.86
CA ASP A 81 4.02 -24.08 4.01
C ASP A 81 4.96 -23.21 3.18
N ALA A 82 6.25 -23.57 3.18
CA ALA A 82 7.27 -22.93 2.35
C ALA A 82 7.01 -23.17 0.84
N ALA A 83 6.20 -24.17 0.47
CA ALA A 83 5.79 -24.45 -0.91
C ALA A 83 4.62 -23.55 -1.41
N LEU A 84 4.18 -22.55 -0.64
CA LEU A 84 3.15 -21.58 -0.99
C LEU A 84 3.68 -20.49 -1.93
N ALA A 85 3.91 -20.88 -3.17
CA ALA A 85 4.15 -19.98 -4.27
C ALA A 85 3.04 -18.92 -4.40
N PRO A 86 3.35 -17.66 -4.79
CA PRO A 86 2.34 -16.64 -5.13
C PRO A 86 1.31 -17.14 -6.16
N ASN A 87 1.73 -18.06 -7.03
CA ASN A 87 0.97 -18.60 -8.15
C ASN A 87 -0.08 -19.66 -7.75
N ARG A 88 -0.11 -20.09 -6.49
CA ARG A 88 -0.95 -21.20 -5.98
C ARG A 88 -2.12 -20.73 -5.11
N LYS A 89 -2.50 -19.46 -5.19
CA LYS A 89 -3.46 -18.88 -4.25
C LYS A 89 -4.86 -18.76 -4.88
N VAL A 90 -5.76 -19.65 -4.50
CA VAL A 90 -7.03 -19.24 -3.88
C VAL A 90 -6.91 -19.53 -2.39
N VAL A 91 -6.78 -18.47 -1.58
CA VAL A 91 -7.09 -18.60 -0.15
C VAL A 91 -8.61 -18.68 -0.08
N GLN A 92 -9.17 -19.89 -0.10
CA GLN A 92 -10.56 -20.16 0.25
C GLN A 92 -10.56 -20.80 1.63
N PHE A 93 -11.06 -20.08 2.63
CA PHE A 93 -11.45 -20.71 3.87
C PHE A 93 -12.75 -21.46 3.61
N ARG A 94 -12.73 -22.79 3.72
CA ARG A 94 -13.98 -23.54 3.77
C ARG A 94 -14.69 -23.14 5.04
N SER A 95 -15.83 -22.47 4.88
CA SER A 95 -16.87 -22.34 5.90
C SER A 95 -17.06 -23.69 6.59
N GLY A 96 -16.74 -23.71 7.88
CA GLY A 96 -16.69 -24.92 8.68
C GLY A 96 -16.84 -24.60 10.16
N GLY A 97 -17.99 -24.03 10.53
CA GLY A 97 -18.36 -23.79 11.93
C GLY A 97 -18.43 -22.30 12.26
N GLU A 98 -19.54 -21.91 12.88
CA GLU A 98 -20.03 -20.53 13.08
C GLU A 98 -19.19 -19.63 14.01
N ASP A 99 -17.88 -19.87 14.21
CA ASP A 99 -17.08 -19.16 15.22
C ASP A 99 -15.68 -18.67 14.74
N GLU A 100 -15.37 -18.68 13.43
CA GLU A 100 -13.99 -18.42 12.93
C GLU A 100 -13.76 -17.11 12.14
N ASP A 101 -14.78 -16.24 12.00
CA ASP A 101 -14.60 -14.95 11.30
C ASP A 101 -13.75 -13.94 12.12
N GLU A 102 -13.53 -14.21 13.42
CA GLU A 102 -12.91 -13.29 14.39
C GLU A 102 -11.38 -13.15 14.27
N ASP A 103 -10.73 -14.03 13.51
CA ASP A 103 -9.27 -14.21 13.49
C ASP A 103 -8.65 -13.79 12.14
N GLU A 104 -9.51 -13.33 11.22
CA GLU A 104 -9.18 -13.02 9.82
C GLU A 104 -8.77 -11.54 9.64
N ASP A 105 -9.50 -10.60 10.25
CA ASP A 105 -9.34 -9.15 10.01
C ASP A 105 -8.05 -8.54 10.63
N ALA A 106 -7.50 -9.04 11.75
CA ALA A 106 -6.19 -8.61 12.28
C ALA A 106 -5.01 -9.32 11.60
N ARG A 107 -5.26 -10.46 10.96
CA ARG A 107 -4.29 -11.10 10.07
C ARG A 107 -4.25 -10.42 8.70
N GLU A 108 -5.32 -9.71 8.34
CA GLU A 108 -5.48 -8.93 7.10
C GLU A 108 -4.58 -7.68 7.07
N GLN A 109 -4.51 -6.91 8.15
CA GLN A 109 -3.57 -5.77 8.27
C GLN A 109 -2.10 -6.20 8.18
N ARG A 110 -1.81 -7.42 8.65
CA ARG A 110 -0.49 -8.06 8.57
C ARG A 110 -0.11 -8.50 7.16
N ARG A 111 -0.89 -8.24 6.10
CA ARG A 111 -0.61 -8.58 4.68
C ARG A 111 -0.28 -7.38 3.78
N SER A 112 -0.10 -6.20 4.37
CA SER A 112 0.19 -4.93 3.69
C SER A 112 1.70 -4.63 3.54
N LEU A 113 2.08 -3.62 2.75
CA LEU A 113 3.44 -3.07 2.72
C LEU A 113 4.02 -2.89 4.13
N VAL A 114 3.24 -2.29 5.03
CA VAL A 114 3.66 -2.03 6.40
C VAL A 114 3.91 -3.34 7.14
N GLY A 115 3.01 -4.32 6.99
CA GLY A 115 3.18 -5.66 7.57
C GLY A 115 4.44 -6.37 7.07
N PHE A 116 4.77 -6.23 5.78
CA PHE A 116 5.99 -6.83 5.22
C PHE A 116 7.26 -6.15 5.73
N ILE A 117 7.24 -4.82 5.85
CA ILE A 117 8.37 -4.07 6.39
C ILE A 117 8.58 -4.40 7.88
N ALA A 118 7.49 -4.45 8.65
CA ALA A 118 7.45 -4.89 10.05
C ALA A 118 8.10 -6.27 10.24
N TYR A 119 7.57 -7.29 9.54
CA TYR A 119 8.12 -8.64 9.53
C TYR A 119 9.62 -8.65 9.19
N SER A 120 10.01 -7.89 8.17
CA SER A 120 11.40 -7.88 7.71
C SER A 120 12.34 -7.15 8.67
N GLN A 121 11.81 -6.19 9.45
CA GLN A 121 12.53 -5.51 10.52
C GLN A 121 12.78 -6.47 11.69
N ASP A 122 11.76 -7.22 12.10
CA ASP A 122 11.87 -8.25 13.14
C ASP A 122 12.88 -9.34 12.78
N GLU A 123 12.88 -9.78 11.52
CA GLU A 123 13.83 -10.75 11.00
C GLU A 123 15.23 -10.15 10.71
N GLY A 124 15.41 -8.82 10.85
CA GLY A 124 16.69 -8.15 10.61
C GLY A 124 17.13 -8.15 9.14
N THR A 125 16.21 -8.29 8.19
CA THR A 125 16.51 -8.51 6.76
C THR A 125 16.37 -7.26 5.88
N LEU A 126 15.92 -6.13 6.42
CA LEU A 126 15.69 -4.91 5.65
C LEU A 126 16.93 -4.41 4.90
N GLU A 127 18.09 -4.37 5.57
CA GLU A 127 19.32 -3.91 4.94
C GLU A 127 19.78 -4.84 3.82
N GLU A 128 19.57 -6.14 3.98
CA GLU A 128 19.89 -7.15 2.99
C GLU A 128 19.03 -7.02 1.74
N MET A 129 17.78 -6.55 1.90
CA MET A 129 16.87 -6.18 0.82
C MET A 129 17.09 -4.74 0.30
N GLY A 130 18.19 -4.11 0.71
CA GLY A 130 18.61 -2.79 0.23
C GLY A 130 17.84 -1.61 0.80
N MET A 131 17.00 -1.81 1.82
CA MET A 131 16.29 -0.74 2.52
C MET A 131 17.01 -0.37 3.83
N ARG A 132 17.31 0.92 4.01
CA ARG A 132 17.89 1.46 5.24
C ARG A 132 16.94 2.48 5.83
N LEU A 133 16.29 2.09 6.92
CA LEU A 133 15.42 2.96 7.68
C LEU A 133 16.22 3.70 8.74
N THR A 134 15.87 4.96 8.99
CA THR A 134 16.40 5.68 10.16
C THR A 134 15.72 5.15 11.43
N GLU A 135 16.33 5.35 12.60
CA GLU A 135 15.71 5.03 13.91
C GLU A 135 14.27 5.57 14.01
N SER A 136 14.05 6.85 13.68
CA SER A 136 12.70 7.43 13.67
C SER A 136 11.71 6.74 12.72
N GLN A 137 12.16 6.10 11.63
CA GLN A 137 11.28 5.36 10.72
C GLN A 137 10.97 3.96 11.26
N ILE A 138 11.92 3.36 11.98
CA ILE A 138 11.72 2.10 12.69
C ILE A 138 10.73 2.32 13.84
N ASP A 139 10.91 3.39 14.62
CA ASP A 139 9.97 3.77 15.68
C ASP A 139 8.54 3.96 15.13
N ASP A 140 8.40 4.61 13.96
CA ASP A 140 7.08 4.77 13.31
C ASP A 140 6.44 3.42 12.93
N ILE A 141 7.24 2.40 12.57
CA ILE A 141 6.75 1.06 12.24
C ILE A 141 6.37 0.30 13.50
N LEU A 142 7.20 0.35 14.54
CA LEU A 142 6.93 -0.26 15.84
C LEU A 142 5.68 0.34 16.49
N ASP A 143 5.46 1.65 16.34
CA ASP A 143 4.22 2.32 16.76
C ASP A 143 3.01 1.70 16.05
N ILE A 144 3.08 1.43 14.74
CA ILE A 144 1.98 0.79 14.01
C ILE A 144 1.73 -0.62 14.55
N GLU A 145 2.78 -1.42 14.75
CA GLU A 145 2.64 -2.77 15.31
C GLU A 145 1.99 -2.73 16.69
N GLN A 146 2.43 -1.81 17.55
CA GLN A 146 1.89 -1.65 18.89
C GLN A 146 0.39 -1.27 18.88
N GLU A 147 -0.05 -0.42 17.94
CA GLU A 147 -1.47 -0.10 17.76
C GLU A 147 -2.24 -1.32 17.25
N VAL A 148 -1.67 -2.10 16.32
CA VAL A 148 -2.31 -3.34 15.82
C VAL A 148 -2.52 -4.35 16.96
N TRP A 149 -1.56 -4.46 17.88
CA TRP A 149 -1.70 -5.32 19.08
C TRP A 149 -2.80 -4.88 20.03
N GLN A 150 -3.20 -3.61 20.00
CA GLN A 150 -4.24 -3.06 20.87
C GLN A 150 -5.65 -3.22 20.27
N VAL A 151 -5.76 -3.61 18.99
CA VAL A 151 -7.06 -3.84 18.35
C VAL A 151 -7.72 -5.07 18.96
N ASP A 152 -8.81 -4.85 19.71
CA ASP A 152 -9.67 -5.92 20.19
C ASP A 152 -10.71 -6.29 19.13
N LEU A 153 -10.34 -7.20 18.25
CA LEU A 153 -11.24 -7.72 17.22
C LEU A 153 -12.52 -8.35 17.79
N LYS A 154 -12.45 -8.96 18.98
CA LYS A 154 -13.61 -9.62 19.58
C LYS A 154 -14.66 -8.59 19.98
N VAL A 155 -14.23 -7.41 20.41
CA VAL A 155 -15.14 -6.30 20.72
C VAL A 155 -15.74 -5.71 19.45
N ILE A 156 -14.93 -5.48 18.41
CA ILE A 156 -15.39 -4.93 17.12
C ILE A 156 -16.42 -5.86 16.47
N ALA A 157 -16.13 -7.16 16.40
CA ALA A 157 -17.02 -8.17 15.82
C ALA A 157 -18.32 -8.31 16.61
N ARG A 158 -18.26 -8.42 17.95
CA ARG A 158 -19.45 -8.55 18.81
C ARG A 158 -20.39 -7.36 18.73
N ARG A 159 -19.83 -6.15 18.58
CA ARG A 159 -20.63 -4.92 18.52
C ARG A 159 -21.06 -4.55 17.11
N ARG A 160 -20.56 -5.26 16.09
CA ARG A 160 -20.69 -4.88 14.66
C ARG A 160 -20.33 -3.41 14.45
N GLU A 161 -19.37 -2.90 15.22
CA GLU A 161 -18.91 -1.52 15.12
C GLU A 161 -18.10 -1.38 13.83
N LYS A 162 -18.46 -0.40 12.99
CA LYS A 162 -17.61 0.03 11.89
C LYS A 162 -16.55 0.97 12.49
N GLY A 163 -15.40 0.44 12.88
CA GLY A 163 -14.34 1.21 13.55
C GLY A 163 -13.46 0.34 14.46
N GLY A 164 -12.51 0.97 15.17
CA GLY A 164 -11.58 0.30 16.09
C GLY A 164 -10.15 0.17 15.58
N PHE A 165 -9.86 0.77 14.42
CA PHE A 165 -8.52 0.82 13.81
C PHE A 165 -7.98 2.25 13.69
N GLU A 166 -8.61 3.22 14.36
CA GLU A 166 -8.28 4.65 14.25
C GLU A 166 -6.84 4.92 14.71
N GLY A 167 -6.40 4.24 15.78
CA GLY A 167 -5.00 4.30 16.25
C GLY A 167 -4.02 3.79 15.20
N VAL A 168 -4.30 2.61 14.63
CA VAL A 168 -3.50 2.01 13.55
C VAL A 168 -3.44 2.92 12.34
N TRP A 169 -4.59 3.45 11.90
CA TRP A 169 -4.68 4.34 10.75
C TRP A 169 -3.90 5.64 10.98
N GLY A 170 -4.02 6.25 12.17
CA GLY A 170 -3.28 7.47 12.51
C GLY A 170 -1.76 7.27 12.42
N ARG A 171 -1.24 6.11 12.84
CA ARG A 171 0.20 5.79 12.72
C ARG A 171 0.62 5.51 11.28
N ILE A 172 -0.19 4.79 10.52
CA ILE A 172 0.04 4.56 9.07
C ILE A 172 0.07 5.90 8.33
N GLN A 173 -0.90 6.77 8.59
CA GLN A 173 -0.97 8.11 7.99
C GLN A 173 0.27 8.93 8.32
N LEU A 174 0.73 8.92 9.58
CA LEU A 174 1.96 9.61 9.97
C LEU A 174 3.18 9.11 9.20
N LEU A 175 3.36 7.79 9.10
CA LEU A 175 4.45 7.18 8.34
C LEU A 175 4.39 7.59 6.85
N LEU A 176 3.22 7.51 6.24
CA LEU A 176 3.02 7.88 4.83
C LEU A 176 3.26 9.38 4.59
N MET A 177 2.77 10.25 5.47
CA MET A 177 3.00 11.70 5.38
C MET A 177 4.49 12.05 5.51
N LYS A 178 5.22 11.39 6.41
CA LYS A 178 6.68 11.50 6.52
C LYS A 178 7.38 11.00 5.26
N ALA A 179 6.93 9.88 4.68
CA ALA A 179 7.49 9.35 3.43
C ALA A 179 7.25 10.29 2.24
N LEU A 180 6.06 10.88 2.10
CA LEU A 180 5.73 11.79 0.99
C LEU A 180 6.60 13.05 1.00
N ARG A 181 6.83 13.66 2.18
CA ARG A 181 7.59 14.90 2.32
C ARG A 181 9.11 14.74 2.26
N LYS A 182 9.63 13.52 2.42
CA LYS A 182 11.07 13.28 2.54
C LYS A 182 11.80 13.78 1.29
N ALA A 183 12.66 14.78 1.46
CA ALA A 183 13.49 15.29 0.38
C ALA A 183 14.57 14.28 0.00
N LYS A 184 15.00 14.29 -1.27
CA LYS A 184 16.03 13.35 -1.79
C LYS A 184 15.64 11.89 -1.54
N SER A 185 14.36 11.59 -1.72
CA SER A 185 13.84 10.23 -1.54
C SER A 185 14.39 9.30 -2.61
N THR A 186 14.88 8.15 -2.16
CA THR A 186 15.32 7.02 -2.99
C THR A 186 14.71 5.74 -2.41
N PRO A 187 14.65 4.64 -3.19
CA PRO A 187 14.22 3.35 -2.66
C PRO A 187 15.01 2.90 -1.43
N ARG A 188 16.28 3.30 -1.30
CA ARG A 188 17.12 2.89 -0.16
C ARG A 188 16.79 3.59 1.16
N ASN A 189 16.07 4.72 1.14
CA ASN A 189 15.84 5.54 2.34
C ASN A 189 14.36 5.91 2.57
N ASN A 190 13.45 5.45 1.72
CA ASN A 190 12.04 5.80 1.77
C ASN A 190 11.20 4.54 1.51
N PRO A 191 10.39 4.08 2.49
CA PRO A 191 9.65 2.81 2.39
C PRO A 191 8.65 2.79 1.24
N LEU A 192 8.01 3.93 0.94
CA LEU A 192 7.09 4.04 -0.19
C LEU A 192 7.82 3.90 -1.53
N MET A 193 8.98 4.56 -1.68
CA MET A 193 9.80 4.44 -2.89
C MET A 193 10.37 3.04 -3.06
N TRP A 194 10.75 2.41 -1.96
CA TRP A 194 11.24 1.02 -1.95
C TRP A 194 10.16 0.07 -2.47
N TRP A 195 8.95 0.18 -1.94
CA TRP A 195 7.84 -0.66 -2.36
C TRP A 195 7.50 -0.50 -3.84
N ILE A 196 7.47 0.73 -4.34
CA ILE A 196 7.22 0.98 -5.76
C ILE A 196 8.32 0.39 -6.63
N ALA A 197 9.58 0.41 -6.19
CA ALA A 197 10.65 -0.25 -6.93
C ALA A 197 10.51 -1.78 -6.94
N VAL A 198 10.09 -2.38 -5.83
CA VAL A 198 9.76 -3.80 -5.73
C VAL A 198 8.64 -4.17 -6.70
N LEU A 199 7.55 -3.40 -6.71
CA LEU A 199 6.42 -3.64 -7.62
C LEU A 199 6.80 -3.42 -9.09
N ALA A 200 7.56 -2.36 -9.40
CA ALA A 200 8.06 -2.11 -10.75
C ALA A 200 8.95 -3.25 -11.25
N ARG A 201 9.90 -3.71 -10.43
CA ARG A 201 10.76 -4.85 -10.75
C ARG A 201 9.97 -6.14 -10.95
N SER A 202 9.01 -6.39 -10.06
CA SER A 202 8.07 -7.51 -10.16
C SER A 202 7.37 -7.50 -11.52
N ALA A 203 6.75 -6.37 -11.89
CA ALA A 203 5.92 -6.25 -13.08
C ALA A 203 6.67 -6.40 -14.41
N ILE A 204 7.94 -5.96 -14.48
CA ILE A 204 8.76 -6.04 -15.71
C ILE A 204 9.51 -7.37 -15.88
N SER A 205 9.47 -8.27 -14.89
CA SER A 205 10.17 -9.56 -14.94
C SER A 205 9.56 -10.47 -16.03
N GLU A 206 10.41 -10.97 -16.94
CA GLU A 206 9.95 -11.69 -18.15
C GLU A 206 9.67 -13.17 -17.94
N ASN A 207 10.47 -13.83 -17.10
CA ASN A 207 10.36 -15.27 -16.89
C ASN A 207 8.96 -15.60 -16.38
N ASP A 208 8.25 -16.52 -17.03
CA ASP A 208 6.86 -16.82 -16.66
C ASP A 208 6.71 -17.30 -15.21
N GLY A 209 7.78 -17.80 -14.58
CA GLY A 209 7.83 -18.11 -13.15
C GLY A 209 7.93 -16.88 -12.22
N ASP A 210 8.51 -15.78 -12.69
CA ASP A 210 8.83 -14.56 -11.93
C ASP A 210 7.98 -13.34 -12.33
N ARG A 211 7.24 -13.39 -13.44
CA ARG A 211 6.46 -12.24 -13.95
C ARG A 211 5.43 -11.79 -12.93
N ASP A 212 5.60 -10.61 -12.38
CA ASP A 212 4.74 -10.04 -11.35
C ASP A 212 4.63 -10.89 -10.07
N PHE A 213 5.73 -11.53 -9.68
CA PHE A 213 5.83 -12.43 -8.52
C PHE A 213 5.20 -11.87 -7.23
N ILE A 214 5.40 -10.58 -6.95
CA ILE A 214 4.88 -9.94 -5.73
C ILE A 214 3.36 -9.82 -5.77
N SER A 215 2.81 -9.52 -6.95
CA SER A 215 1.39 -9.27 -7.12
C SER A 215 0.56 -10.52 -7.40
N ARG A 216 1.19 -11.66 -7.67
CA ARG A 216 0.51 -12.93 -7.97
C ARG A 216 -0.25 -13.51 -6.78
N GLY A 217 -1.43 -14.05 -7.11
CA GLY A 217 -2.29 -14.86 -6.23
C GLY A 217 -3.52 -14.13 -5.69
N ARG A 218 -4.54 -14.87 -5.24
CA ARG A 218 -5.69 -14.30 -4.53
C ARG A 218 -5.38 -14.10 -3.06
N PHE A 219 -5.59 -12.88 -2.59
CA PHE A 219 -5.59 -12.54 -1.18
C PHE A 219 -7.04 -12.24 -0.79
N HIS A 220 -7.58 -12.96 0.21
CA HIS A 220 -8.84 -12.52 0.80
C HIS A 220 -8.58 -11.16 1.46
N LYS A 221 -9.25 -10.14 0.92
CA LYS A 221 -9.29 -8.75 1.38
C LYS A 221 -7.89 -8.09 1.55
N ASN A 222 -7.33 -7.59 0.45
CA ASN A 222 -6.16 -6.71 0.48
C ASN A 222 -6.63 -5.26 0.31
N PRO A 223 -6.19 -4.28 1.13
CA PRO A 223 -6.58 -2.88 0.97
C PRO A 223 -6.16 -2.26 -0.38
N MET A 224 -5.23 -2.89 -1.12
CA MET A 224 -5.10 -2.66 -2.56
C MET A 224 -5.49 -3.93 -3.32
N PRO A 225 -6.54 -3.87 -4.16
CA PRO A 225 -6.94 -5.01 -5.00
C PRO A 225 -5.72 -5.50 -5.78
N MET A 226 -5.34 -6.77 -5.63
CA MET A 226 -4.12 -7.27 -6.27
C MET A 226 -4.30 -7.52 -7.77
N ASP A 227 -5.54 -7.44 -8.23
CA ASP A 227 -6.06 -7.51 -9.58
C ASP A 227 -5.93 -6.21 -10.38
N VAL A 228 -5.49 -5.12 -9.76
CA VAL A 228 -5.12 -3.88 -10.48
C VAL A 228 -3.65 -3.87 -10.88
N ASP A 229 -3.37 -3.45 -12.11
CA ASP A 229 -2.01 -3.37 -12.64
C ASP A 229 -1.17 -2.30 -11.91
N LEU A 230 0.15 -2.30 -12.15
CA LEU A 230 1.05 -1.34 -11.52
C LEU A 230 0.67 0.12 -11.84
N GLY A 231 0.18 0.40 -13.05
CA GLY A 231 -0.22 1.74 -13.45
C GLY A 231 -1.44 2.22 -12.64
N GLU A 232 -2.46 1.38 -12.50
CA GLU A 232 -3.63 1.62 -11.67
C GLU A 232 -3.25 1.80 -10.20
N ARG A 233 -2.35 0.99 -9.65
CA ARG A 233 -1.83 1.14 -8.28
C ARG A 233 -1.12 2.47 -8.08
N LEU A 234 -0.30 2.88 -9.03
CA LEU A 234 0.39 4.18 -8.97
C LEU A 234 -0.59 5.34 -9.01
N ARG A 235 -1.60 5.28 -9.88
CA ARG A 235 -2.68 6.29 -9.94
C ARG A 235 -3.47 6.33 -8.64
N ALA A 236 -3.78 5.17 -8.06
CA ALA A 236 -4.43 5.06 -6.75
C ALA A 236 -3.57 5.69 -5.65
N ILE A 237 -2.26 5.38 -5.58
CA ILE A 237 -1.34 5.98 -4.60
C ILE A 237 -1.25 7.51 -4.76
N VAL A 238 -1.16 8.00 -6.01
CA VAL A 238 -1.18 9.45 -6.27
C VAL A 238 -2.51 10.07 -5.86
N HIS A 239 -3.64 9.39 -6.08
CA HIS A 239 -4.95 9.84 -5.63
C HIS A 239 -5.06 9.87 -4.10
N TYR A 240 -4.78 8.76 -3.42
CA TYR A 240 -4.85 8.63 -1.97
C TYR A 240 -3.85 9.56 -1.26
N SER A 241 -2.71 9.89 -1.87
CA SER A 241 -1.82 10.92 -1.32
C SER A 241 -2.50 12.29 -1.18
N LYS A 242 -3.47 12.62 -2.04
CA LYS A 242 -4.28 13.84 -1.94
C LYS A 242 -5.24 13.76 -0.76
N VAL A 243 -5.88 12.59 -0.59
CA VAL A 243 -6.81 12.33 0.52
C VAL A 243 -6.08 12.41 1.85
N LEU A 244 -4.92 11.76 1.98
CA LEU A 244 -4.09 11.78 3.19
C LEU A 244 -3.66 13.19 3.58
N VAL A 245 -3.25 14.01 2.60
CA VAL A 245 -2.84 15.39 2.85
C VAL A 245 -4.03 16.29 3.17
N LEU A 246 -5.19 16.03 2.58
CA LEU A 246 -6.42 16.74 2.91
C LEU A 246 -6.86 16.46 4.36
N ASP A 247 -6.82 15.19 4.75
CA ASP A 247 -7.16 14.73 6.10
C ASP A 247 -6.19 15.28 7.16
N ASP A 248 -4.88 15.23 6.89
CA ASP A 248 -3.84 15.86 7.74
C ASP A 248 -4.04 17.38 7.84
N ALA A 249 -4.34 18.06 6.72
CA ALA A 249 -4.58 19.49 6.72
C ALA A 249 -5.81 19.85 7.55
N PHE A 250 -6.90 19.10 7.43
CA PHE A 250 -8.11 19.35 8.20
C PHE A 250 -7.90 19.09 9.70
N SER A 251 -7.20 18.01 10.04
CA SER A 251 -6.90 17.62 11.43
C SER A 251 -5.93 18.57 12.14
N THR A 252 -5.10 19.30 11.39
CA THR A 252 -4.09 20.22 11.94
C THR A 252 -4.47 21.70 11.77
N TRP A 253 -5.65 21.99 11.23
CA TRP A 253 -6.13 23.36 11.07
C TRP A 253 -6.38 23.99 12.45
N PRO A 254 -5.76 25.15 12.77
CA PRO A 254 -5.82 25.74 14.11
C PRO A 254 -7.25 25.99 14.58
N GLU A 255 -7.51 25.58 15.83
CA GLU A 255 -8.77 25.77 16.53
C GLU A 255 -8.95 27.23 16.97
N GLU A 256 -9.32 28.12 16.06
CA GLU A 256 -10.07 29.30 16.50
C GLU A 256 -11.44 28.84 17.01
N SER A 257 -11.82 29.29 18.21
CA SER A 257 -13.00 28.78 18.92
C SER A 257 -14.26 28.90 18.05
N GLY A 258 -14.84 27.76 17.67
CA GLY A 258 -16.09 27.69 16.90
C GLY A 258 -15.94 27.56 15.38
N TRP A 259 -14.76 27.81 14.80
CA TRP A 259 -14.53 27.71 13.36
C TRP A 259 -14.65 26.28 12.84
N MET A 260 -14.11 25.30 13.58
CA MET A 260 -14.25 23.88 13.23
C MET A 260 -15.71 23.43 13.24
N MET A 261 -16.49 23.84 14.24
CA MET A 261 -17.92 23.53 14.32
C MET A 261 -18.71 24.16 13.18
N GLU A 262 -18.38 25.41 12.80
CA GLU A 262 -18.99 26.06 11.64
C GLU A 262 -18.71 25.27 10.37
N VAL A 263 -17.43 25.01 10.07
CA VAL A 263 -17.04 24.28 8.85
C VAL A 263 -17.62 22.87 8.82
N GLN A 264 -17.59 22.13 9.94
CA GLN A 264 -18.13 20.77 10.00
C GLN A 264 -19.66 20.75 9.85
N SER A 265 -20.38 21.67 10.50
CA SER A 265 -21.82 21.81 10.31
C SER A 265 -22.18 22.09 8.86
N ARG A 266 -21.32 22.80 8.11
CA ARG A 266 -21.51 23.11 6.68
C ARG A 266 -21.20 21.91 5.79
N LEU A 267 -20.10 21.19 6.04
CA LEU A 267 -19.77 19.96 5.31
C LEU A 267 -20.86 18.90 5.45
N ASN A 268 -21.46 18.79 6.64
CA ASN A 268 -22.57 17.88 6.92
C ASN A 268 -23.87 18.24 6.17
N MET A 269 -23.97 19.43 5.55
CA MET A 269 -25.11 19.77 4.68
C MET A 269 -25.01 19.10 3.30
N VAL A 270 -23.83 18.61 2.91
CA VAL A 270 -23.62 17.92 1.64
C VAL A 270 -23.80 16.42 1.86
N SER A 271 -24.76 15.81 1.16
CA SER A 271 -24.91 14.35 1.22
C SER A 271 -23.69 13.66 0.61
N ILE A 272 -23.11 12.74 1.37
CA ILE A 272 -22.02 11.85 0.95
C ILE A 272 -22.50 10.42 0.71
N GLU A 273 -23.82 10.17 0.71
CA GLU A 273 -24.40 8.83 0.56
C GLU A 273 -23.97 8.17 -0.77
N TRP A 274 -23.73 8.97 -1.80
CA TRP A 274 -23.23 8.52 -3.10
C TRP A 274 -21.81 7.92 -3.06
N ILE A 275 -20.98 8.24 -2.05
CA ILE A 275 -19.62 7.70 -1.94
C ILE A 275 -19.65 6.18 -1.68
N ASN A 276 -20.72 5.68 -1.06
CA ASN A 276 -20.89 4.26 -0.74
C ASN A 276 -21.78 3.52 -1.76
N ASP A 277 -22.24 4.20 -2.81
CA ASP A 277 -22.99 3.59 -3.90
C ASP A 277 -22.05 3.37 -5.08
N GLU A 278 -21.62 2.11 -5.30
CA GLU A 278 -20.67 1.74 -6.36
C GLU A 278 -21.18 2.09 -7.78
N GLY A 279 -22.49 2.33 -7.96
CA GLY A 279 -23.11 2.85 -9.19
C GLY A 279 -23.61 4.30 -9.09
N GLY A 280 -23.38 4.94 -7.95
CA GLY A 280 -23.87 6.27 -7.62
C GLY A 280 -23.19 7.35 -8.45
N SER A 281 -23.99 8.21 -9.09
CA SER A 281 -23.45 9.40 -9.73
C SER A 281 -23.16 10.45 -8.67
N ARG A 282 -21.95 11.05 -8.73
CA ARG A 282 -21.62 12.22 -7.92
C ARG A 282 -22.72 13.28 -8.12
N PRO A 283 -23.33 13.81 -7.05
CA PRO A 283 -24.35 14.83 -7.15
C PRO A 283 -23.85 16.03 -7.94
N ASP A 284 -24.70 16.61 -8.77
CA ASP A 284 -24.43 17.92 -9.35
C ASP A 284 -24.08 18.89 -8.22
N GLY A 285 -23.01 19.66 -8.42
CA GLY A 285 -22.59 20.67 -7.44
C GLY A 285 -23.77 21.59 -7.11
N PRO A 286 -23.84 22.15 -5.88
CA PRO A 286 -24.90 23.07 -5.53
C PRO A 286 -24.98 24.18 -6.60
N PRO A 287 -26.19 24.59 -7.02
CA PRO A 287 -26.35 25.55 -8.10
C PRO A 287 -25.66 26.89 -7.73
N GLY A 288 -24.69 27.28 -8.55
CA GLY A 288 -23.87 28.49 -8.36
C GLY A 288 -22.51 28.22 -7.70
N ASP A 289 -21.75 29.28 -7.47
CA ASP A 289 -20.45 29.34 -6.78
C ASP A 289 -20.55 29.07 -5.27
N GLY A 290 -21.63 28.42 -4.81
CA GLY A 290 -21.91 28.08 -3.42
C GLY A 290 -22.54 29.18 -2.58
N GLY A 291 -22.79 30.36 -3.16
CA GLY A 291 -23.35 31.50 -2.43
C GLY A 291 -22.46 32.01 -1.29
N PRO A 292 -22.99 32.80 -0.33
CA PRO A 292 -22.22 33.35 0.80
C PRO A 292 -21.65 32.28 1.77
N VAL A 293 -21.79 31.00 1.45
CA VAL A 293 -21.39 29.82 2.24
C VAL A 293 -19.88 29.57 2.16
N TYR A 294 -19.24 29.90 1.03
CA TYR A 294 -17.78 29.75 0.84
C TYR A 294 -17.00 31.04 1.06
N SER A 295 -17.67 32.09 1.55
CA SER A 295 -17.09 33.41 1.79
C SER A 295 -16.90 33.75 3.27
N THR A 296 -17.15 32.81 4.20
CA THR A 296 -16.89 33.05 5.63
C THR A 296 -15.39 33.02 5.92
N ASP A 297 -14.95 33.76 6.93
CA ASP A 297 -13.54 33.82 7.33
C ASP A 297 -13.01 32.43 7.72
N ALA A 298 -13.85 31.64 8.40
CA ALA A 298 -13.55 30.25 8.75
C ALA A 298 -13.33 29.38 7.49
N TRP A 299 -14.20 29.51 6.47
CA TRP A 299 -14.05 28.75 5.22
C TRP A 299 -12.80 29.18 4.43
N GLN A 300 -12.53 30.49 4.34
CA GLN A 300 -11.34 31.00 3.67
C GLN A 300 -10.07 30.55 4.39
N SER A 301 -10.08 30.52 5.73
CA SER A 301 -8.97 30.04 6.55
C SER A 301 -8.69 28.56 6.32
N VAL A 302 -9.69 27.68 6.37
CA VAL A 302 -9.46 26.24 6.13
C VAL A 302 -8.99 25.97 4.71
N VAL A 303 -9.54 26.67 3.70
CA VAL A 303 -9.09 26.55 2.31
C VAL A 303 -7.64 27.03 2.13
N ALA A 304 -7.27 28.15 2.76
CA ALA A 304 -5.90 28.64 2.73
C ALA A 304 -4.92 27.66 3.38
N HIS A 305 -5.30 27.08 4.53
CA HIS A 305 -4.51 26.07 5.24
C HIS A 305 -4.35 24.78 4.42
N ILE A 306 -5.42 24.29 3.80
CA ILE A 306 -5.39 23.15 2.87
C ILE A 306 -4.49 23.44 1.68
N ALA A 307 -4.56 24.65 1.10
CA ALA A 307 -3.74 25.04 -0.04
C ALA A 307 -2.24 25.07 0.34
N GLU A 308 -1.91 25.60 1.52
CA GLU A 308 -0.54 25.59 2.04
C GLU A 308 -0.04 24.16 2.30
N HIS A 309 -0.85 23.32 2.96
CA HIS A 309 -0.52 21.91 3.22
C HIS A 309 -0.32 21.13 1.92
N THR A 310 -1.24 21.29 0.97
CA THR A 310 -1.13 20.71 -0.37
C THR A 310 0.16 21.15 -1.05
N LYS A 311 0.52 22.43 -1.01
CA LYS A 311 1.79 22.91 -1.58
C LYS A 311 3.00 22.31 -0.87
N LYS A 312 2.94 22.17 0.46
CA LYS A 312 4.02 21.63 1.28
C LYS A 312 4.29 20.15 0.99
N TYR A 313 3.24 19.34 0.93
CA TYR A 313 3.33 17.88 0.81
C TYR A 313 3.24 17.36 -0.63
N LEU A 314 2.48 18.05 -1.48
CA LEU A 314 2.15 17.63 -2.85
C LEU A 314 2.67 18.58 -3.93
N GLY A 315 3.25 19.74 -3.56
CA GLY A 315 3.66 20.81 -4.48
C GLY A 315 4.87 20.51 -5.37
N GLY A 316 5.18 19.25 -5.66
CA GLY A 316 6.06 18.88 -6.77
C GLY A 316 7.52 19.28 -6.60
N LYS A 317 8.02 19.46 -5.37
CA LYS A 317 9.46 19.65 -5.14
C LYS A 317 10.22 18.46 -5.75
N GLN A 318 11.14 18.76 -6.67
CA GLN A 318 11.93 17.73 -7.33
C GLN A 318 12.60 16.82 -6.30
N ARG A 319 12.68 15.52 -6.62
CA ARG A 319 13.30 14.48 -5.78
C ARG A 319 12.59 14.19 -4.45
N THR A 320 11.36 14.65 -4.25
CA THR A 320 10.45 14.09 -3.23
C THR A 320 9.83 12.79 -3.73
N ALA A 321 9.32 11.95 -2.83
CA ALA A 321 8.67 10.70 -3.23
C ALA A 321 7.49 10.98 -4.17
N ILE A 322 6.59 11.88 -3.79
CA ILE A 322 5.41 12.19 -4.60
C ILE A 322 5.75 12.73 -5.99
N TYR A 323 6.82 13.52 -6.13
CA TYR A 323 7.27 13.99 -7.44
C TYR A 323 7.69 12.81 -8.33
N ARG A 324 8.50 11.89 -7.77
CA ARG A 324 8.98 10.71 -8.52
C ARG A 324 7.85 9.76 -8.89
N LEU A 325 6.89 9.56 -7.99
CA LEU A 325 5.71 8.73 -8.24
C LEU A 325 4.82 9.33 -9.34
N ARG A 326 4.63 10.64 -9.36
CA ARG A 326 3.88 11.31 -10.44
C ARG A 326 4.58 11.20 -11.78
N MET A 327 5.92 11.33 -11.81
CA MET A 327 6.68 11.17 -13.06
C MET A 327 6.52 9.76 -13.61
N LEU A 328 6.60 8.73 -12.76
CA LEU A 328 6.37 7.34 -13.18
C LEU A 328 4.93 7.11 -13.62
N ALA A 329 3.94 7.54 -12.83
CA ALA A 329 2.53 7.40 -13.17
C ALA A 329 2.19 8.06 -14.52
N ASN A 330 2.70 9.27 -14.77
CA ASN A 330 2.50 9.97 -16.04
C ASN A 330 3.20 9.27 -17.23
N ALA A 331 4.31 8.58 -16.98
CA ALA A 331 5.04 7.86 -18.03
C ALA A 331 4.35 6.53 -18.41
N MET A 332 3.51 5.98 -17.53
CA MET A 332 2.77 4.73 -17.72
C MET A 332 1.34 4.93 -18.28
N GLY A 333 0.94 6.17 -18.59
CA GLY A 333 -0.38 6.49 -19.18
C GLY A 333 -1.47 6.81 -18.16
#